data_AF-A0A350BXJ2-F1
#
_entry.id   AF-A0A350BXJ2-F1
#
_cell.length_a   1.000
_cell.length_b   1.000
_cell.length_c   1.000
_cell.angle_alpha   90.00
_cell.angle_beta   90.00
_cell.angle_gamma   90.00
#
_symmetry.space_group_name_H-M   'P 1'
#
loop_
_entity.id
_entity.type
_entity.pdbx_description
1 polymer ?
#
loop_
_entity_poly.entity_id
_entity_poly.type
_entity_poly.pdbx_seq_one_letter_code
_entity_poly.pdbx_strand_id
1 'polypeptide(L)'
;ERAEAGELCFGTVDTWLIYKLTKGRVFATDYSNASRTLMFNINTLDWDEELCKQLEVPMCMLPEAKPSSYVFGESDPEFFGGPIKIAGVAGDQQAALFGQTCFKPGMAKNTYGTGCFMLMNIGEKPIYPNNGLLTTIAWGLDG
;
A
#
# COMPACT_ATOMS: atom_id res chain seq x y z
N GLU A 1 -15.24 19.53 8.72
CA GLU A 1 -16.59 19.51 8.13
C GLU A 1 -16.75 18.51 6.96
N ARG A 2 -16.43 18.82 5.69
CA ARG A 2 -16.70 17.88 4.55
C ARG A 2 -15.94 16.54 4.64
N ALA A 3 -14.69 16.59 5.10
CA ALA A 3 -13.87 15.42 5.36
C ALA A 3 -14.51 14.48 6.41
N GLU A 4 -14.93 15.05 7.55
CA GLU A 4 -15.58 14.31 8.64
C GLU A 4 -16.97 13.81 8.25
N ALA A 5 -17.66 14.52 7.36
CA ALA A 5 -18.94 14.11 6.79
C ALA A 5 -18.82 12.94 5.77
N GLY A 6 -17.59 12.48 5.47
CA GLY A 6 -17.36 11.38 4.53
C GLY A 6 -17.55 11.76 3.06
N GLU A 7 -17.54 13.05 2.72
CA GLU A 7 -17.67 13.53 1.35
C GLU A 7 -16.35 13.54 0.57
N LEU A 8 -15.24 13.28 1.28
CA LEU A 8 -13.89 13.25 0.73
C LEU A 8 -13.24 11.92 1.04
N CYS A 9 -12.44 11.43 0.09
CA CYS A 9 -11.64 10.22 0.26
C CYS A 9 -10.16 10.57 0.10
N PHE A 10 -9.31 9.95 0.90
CA PHE A 10 -7.87 9.95 0.72
C PHE A 10 -7.45 8.66 0.02
N GLY A 11 -6.45 8.72 -0.86
CA GLY A 11 -5.90 7.51 -1.46
C GLY A 11 -4.57 7.76 -2.13
N THR A 12 -3.68 6.79 -2.02
CA THR A 12 -2.48 6.69 -2.85
C THR A 12 -2.87 6.33 -4.29
N VAL A 13 -1.90 6.33 -5.21
CA VAL A 13 -2.17 6.13 -6.64
C VAL A 13 -2.85 4.78 -6.92
N ASP A 14 -2.47 3.73 -6.20
CA ASP A 14 -3.10 2.41 -6.26
C ASP A 14 -4.59 2.47 -5.86
N THR A 15 -4.92 3.12 -4.75
CA THR A 15 -6.32 3.33 -4.34
C THR A 15 -7.12 4.04 -5.41
N TRP A 16 -6.56 5.10 -5.99
CA TRP A 16 -7.23 5.82 -7.08
C TRP A 16 -7.48 4.92 -8.29
N LEU A 17 -6.48 4.14 -8.72
CA LEU A 17 -6.62 3.24 -9.86
C LEU A 17 -7.66 2.15 -9.59
N ILE A 18 -7.64 1.51 -8.41
CA ILE A 18 -8.65 0.54 -7.99
C ILE A 18 -10.05 1.17 -8.02
N TYR A 19 -10.18 2.35 -7.40
CA TYR A 19 -11.46 3.06 -7.34
C TYR A 19 -11.98 3.40 -8.75
N LYS A 20 -11.12 3.87 -9.66
CA LYS A 20 -11.54 4.21 -11.03
C LYS A 20 -11.86 2.98 -11.86
N LEU A 21 -11.02 1.93 -11.81
CA LEU A 21 -11.23 0.69 -12.55
C LEU A 21 -12.50 -0.03 -12.08
N THR A 22 -12.88 0.11 -10.82
CA THR A 22 -14.10 -0.49 -10.25
C THR A 22 -15.31 0.46 -10.26
N LYS A 23 -15.20 1.65 -10.88
CA LYS A 23 -16.23 2.71 -10.87
C LYS A 23 -16.76 3.04 -9.47
N GLY A 24 -15.86 3.10 -8.50
CA GLY A 24 -16.13 3.48 -7.12
C GLY A 24 -16.66 2.36 -6.23
N ARG A 25 -16.78 1.13 -6.74
CA ARG A 25 -17.23 -0.02 -5.95
C ARG A 25 -16.21 -0.47 -4.89
N VAL A 26 -14.92 -0.22 -5.13
CA VAL A 26 -13.85 -0.64 -4.22
C VAL A 26 -13.00 0.57 -3.84
N PHE A 27 -12.83 0.76 -2.53
CA PHE A 27 -11.99 1.79 -1.95
C PHE A 27 -10.97 1.14 -1.01
N ALA A 28 -9.80 0.77 -1.58
CA ALA A 28 -8.81 -0.06 -0.90
C ALA A 28 -7.37 0.34 -1.30
N THR A 29 -6.40 -0.08 -0.50
CA THR A 29 -4.94 0.02 -0.76
C THR A 29 -4.26 -1.27 -0.31
N ASP A 30 -3.00 -1.47 -0.68
CA ASP A 30 -2.20 -2.57 -0.12
C ASP A 30 -1.28 -2.12 1.03
N TYR A 31 -0.81 -3.07 1.83
CA TYR A 31 0.10 -2.79 2.96
C TYR A 31 1.39 -2.07 2.56
N SER A 32 1.93 -2.35 1.38
CA SER A 32 3.16 -1.68 0.96
C SER A 32 2.93 -0.19 0.72
N ASN A 33 1.84 0.21 0.05
CA ASN A 33 1.46 1.62 -0.11
C ASN A 33 1.01 2.26 1.21
N ALA A 34 0.16 1.57 2.00
CA ALA A 34 -0.30 2.08 3.30
C ALA A 34 0.87 2.43 4.23
N SER A 35 1.92 1.59 4.28
CA SER A 35 3.12 1.84 5.09
C SER A 35 3.93 3.08 4.69
N ARG A 36 3.61 3.74 3.57
CA ARG A 36 4.26 4.97 3.08
C ARG A 36 3.48 6.25 3.39
N THR A 37 2.34 6.14 4.07
CA THR A 37 1.44 7.26 4.34
C THR A 37 1.74 8.01 5.64
N LEU A 38 2.61 7.48 6.50
CA LEU A 38 2.81 7.90 7.91
C LEU A 38 1.59 7.68 8.82
N MET A 39 0.49 7.13 8.31
CA MET A 39 -0.76 6.92 9.06
C MET A 39 -1.01 5.43 9.38
N PHE A 40 -0.15 4.53 8.91
CA PHE A 40 -0.36 3.09 9.00
C PHE A 40 0.63 2.45 9.98
N ASN A 41 0.11 1.67 10.92
CA ASN A 41 0.93 0.96 11.90
C ASN A 41 1.43 -0.36 11.30
N ILE A 42 2.73 -0.42 11.03
CA ILE A 42 3.34 -1.59 10.38
C ILE A 42 3.40 -2.86 11.26
N ASN A 43 3.12 -2.74 12.57
CA ASN A 43 3.11 -3.88 13.48
C ASN A 43 1.72 -4.53 13.60
N THR A 44 0.67 -3.72 13.59
CA THR A 44 -0.72 -4.20 13.68
C THR A 44 -1.38 -4.40 12.33
N LEU A 45 -0.76 -3.89 11.26
CA LEU A 45 -1.28 -3.91 9.88
C LEU A 45 -2.64 -3.20 9.76
N ASP A 46 -2.79 -2.09 10.47
CA ASP A 46 -3.99 -1.25 10.44
C ASP A 46 -3.65 0.24 10.49
N TRP A 47 -4.61 1.09 10.15
CA TRP A 47 -4.50 2.53 10.30
C TRP A 47 -4.36 2.90 11.79
N ASP A 48 -3.45 3.83 12.07
CA ASP A 48 -3.13 4.24 13.43
C ASP A 48 -3.93 5.48 13.82
N GLU A 49 -4.93 5.29 14.69
CA GLU A 49 -5.81 6.39 15.13
C GLU A 49 -5.05 7.56 15.76
N GLU A 50 -3.96 7.29 16.48
CA GLU A 50 -3.16 8.33 17.12
C GLU A 50 -2.41 9.16 16.08
N LEU A 51 -1.75 8.51 15.11
CA LEU A 51 -1.07 9.21 14.02
C LEU A 51 -2.05 10.00 13.16
N CYS A 52 -3.20 9.43 12.80
CA CYS A 52 -4.25 10.12 12.05
C CYS A 52 -4.77 11.34 12.81
N LYS A 53 -4.98 11.22 14.13
CA LYS A 53 -5.39 12.36 14.97
C LYS A 53 -4.33 13.46 15.00
N GLN A 54 -3.05 13.11 15.12
CA GLN A 54 -1.96 14.09 15.11
C GLN A 54 -1.82 14.82 13.76
N LEU A 55 -2.16 14.15 12.66
CA LEU A 55 -2.14 14.72 11.31
C LEU A 55 -3.48 15.36 10.90
N GLU A 56 -4.47 15.38 11.80
CA GLU A 56 -5.83 15.91 11.55
C GLU A 56 -6.54 15.23 10.36
N VAL A 57 -6.31 13.93 10.17
CA VAL A 57 -6.94 13.11 9.12
C VAL A 57 -8.06 12.25 9.72
N PRO A 58 -9.33 12.45 9.32
CA PRO A 58 -10.42 11.58 9.75
C PRO A 58 -10.24 10.15 9.20
N MET A 59 -10.38 9.16 10.08
CA MET A 59 -10.25 7.73 9.72
C MET A 59 -11.24 7.30 8.63
N CYS A 60 -12.43 7.90 8.58
CA CYS A 60 -13.44 7.59 7.57
C CYS A 60 -13.02 7.94 6.14
N MET A 61 -11.95 8.73 5.96
CA MET A 61 -11.40 9.05 4.65
C MET A 61 -10.44 7.98 4.13
N LEU A 62 -10.00 7.03 4.96
CA LEU A 62 -8.92 6.11 4.63
C LEU A 62 -9.44 4.85 3.93
N PRO A 63 -8.73 4.35 2.90
CA PRO A 63 -9.13 3.13 2.21
C PRO A 63 -8.87 1.89 3.04
N GLU A 64 -9.60 0.80 2.77
CA GLU A 64 -9.31 -0.48 3.44
C GLU A 64 -7.94 -1.03 3.01
N ALA A 65 -7.06 -1.33 3.97
CA ALA A 65 -5.74 -1.87 3.68
C ALA A 65 -5.78 -3.41 3.60
N LYS A 66 -5.20 -3.99 2.53
CA LYS A 66 -5.19 -5.44 2.28
C LYS A 66 -3.78 -5.96 1.98
N PRO A 67 -3.57 -7.29 2.04
CA PRO A 67 -2.34 -7.90 1.52
C PRO A 67 -2.11 -7.56 0.05
N SER A 68 -0.83 -7.52 -0.35
CA SER A 68 -0.45 -7.20 -1.73
C SER A 68 -0.95 -8.24 -2.74
N SER A 69 -1.06 -9.51 -2.34
CA SER A 69 -1.77 -10.55 -3.10
C SER A 69 -3.15 -10.81 -2.49
N TYR A 70 -4.15 -10.14 -3.02
CA TYR A 70 -5.54 -10.22 -2.57
C TYR A 70 -6.47 -9.87 -3.75
N VAL A 71 -7.65 -10.48 -3.84
CA VAL A 71 -8.65 -10.09 -4.85
C VAL A 71 -9.42 -8.87 -4.34
N PHE A 72 -8.95 -7.68 -4.72
CA PHE A 72 -9.55 -6.40 -4.33
C PHE A 72 -10.95 -6.22 -4.93
N GLY A 73 -11.19 -6.78 -6.10
CA GLY A 73 -12.45 -6.72 -6.82
C GLY A 73 -12.25 -6.96 -8.31
N GLU A 74 -13.26 -6.60 -9.10
CA GLU A 74 -13.23 -6.74 -10.55
C GLU A 74 -13.40 -5.38 -11.23
N SER A 75 -12.62 -5.15 -12.28
CA SER A 75 -12.77 -3.99 -13.13
C SER A 75 -14.16 -3.94 -13.76
N ASP A 76 -14.63 -2.74 -14.05
CA ASP A 76 -15.87 -2.55 -14.79
C ASP A 76 -15.74 -3.13 -16.22
N PRO A 77 -16.70 -3.95 -16.68
CA PRO A 77 -16.61 -4.60 -17.99
C PRO A 77 -16.43 -3.63 -19.17
N GLU A 78 -16.86 -2.37 -19.02
CA GLU A 78 -16.70 -1.33 -20.03
C GLU A 78 -15.23 -1.06 -20.40
N PHE A 79 -14.27 -1.29 -19.48
CA PHE A 79 -12.86 -1.02 -19.73
C PHE A 79 -12.17 -2.08 -20.60
N PHE A 80 -12.58 -3.35 -20.51
CA PHE A 80 -11.84 -4.46 -21.10
C PHE A 80 -12.70 -5.48 -21.87
N GLY A 81 -14.00 -5.20 -22.08
CA GLY A 81 -14.94 -6.13 -22.71
C GLY A 81 -15.39 -7.29 -21.81
N GLY A 82 -15.04 -7.23 -20.52
CA GLY A 82 -15.37 -8.21 -19.50
C GLY A 82 -14.73 -7.84 -18.15
N PRO A 83 -15.23 -8.36 -17.02
CA PRO A 83 -14.63 -8.11 -15.72
C PRO A 83 -13.26 -8.79 -15.62
N ILE A 84 -12.25 -8.04 -15.14
CA ILE A 84 -10.91 -8.57 -14.84
C ILE A 84 -10.64 -8.39 -13.36
N LYS A 85 -10.19 -9.46 -12.69
CA LYS A 85 -9.82 -9.41 -11.28
C LYS A 85 -8.60 -8.52 -11.07
N ILE A 86 -8.72 -7.58 -10.15
CA ILE A 86 -7.61 -6.81 -9.61
C ILE A 86 -7.07 -7.60 -8.41
N ALA A 87 -6.02 -8.38 -8.63
CA ALA A 87 -5.54 -9.40 -7.68
C ALA A 87 -4.10 -9.19 -7.15
N GLY A 88 -3.47 -8.07 -7.53
CA GLY A 88 -2.10 -7.75 -7.16
C GLY A 88 -1.88 -6.25 -7.13
N VAL A 89 -1.47 -5.74 -5.97
CA VAL A 89 -1.22 -4.31 -5.74
C VAL A 89 0.03 -4.21 -4.86
N ALA A 90 1.00 -3.40 -5.28
CA ALA A 90 2.18 -3.10 -4.50
C ALA A 90 2.76 -1.75 -4.91
N GLY A 91 3.44 -1.07 -3.98
CA GLY A 91 4.29 0.07 -4.27
C GLY A 91 5.37 -0.32 -5.28
N ASP A 92 5.76 0.61 -6.15
CA ASP A 92 6.68 0.35 -7.26
C ASP A 92 8.04 -0.22 -6.81
N GLN A 93 8.63 0.33 -5.74
CA GLN A 93 9.90 -0.12 -5.21
C GLN A 93 9.83 -1.50 -4.57
N GLN A 94 8.71 -1.80 -3.91
CA GLN A 94 8.39 -3.09 -3.33
C GLN A 94 8.10 -4.15 -4.41
N ALA A 95 7.34 -3.79 -5.44
CA ALA A 95 7.11 -4.63 -6.61
C ALA A 95 8.43 -4.98 -7.30
N ALA A 96 9.34 -4.02 -7.44
CA ALA A 96 10.69 -4.28 -7.98
C ALA A 96 11.52 -5.21 -7.08
N LEU A 97 11.42 -5.09 -5.75
CA LEU A 97 12.07 -6.01 -4.81
C LEU A 97 11.53 -7.44 -4.96
N PHE A 98 10.21 -7.59 -5.09
CA PHE A 98 9.56 -8.88 -5.34
C PHE A 98 9.95 -9.46 -6.71
N GLY A 99 9.90 -8.65 -7.76
CA GLY A 99 10.27 -9.05 -9.13
C GLY A 99 11.73 -9.43 -9.30
N GLN A 100 12.63 -8.87 -8.48
CA GLN A 100 14.03 -9.29 -8.37
C GLN A 100 14.23 -10.56 -7.54
N THR A 101 13.14 -11.21 -7.12
CA THR A 101 13.15 -12.45 -6.31
C THR A 101 13.86 -12.31 -4.96
N CYS A 102 13.88 -11.10 -4.39
CA CYS A 102 14.51 -10.81 -3.09
C CYS A 102 13.67 -11.33 -1.91
N PHE A 103 13.31 -12.61 -1.92
CA PHE A 103 12.38 -13.23 -0.96
C PHE A 103 13.00 -13.57 0.38
N LYS A 104 14.34 -13.61 0.46
CA LYS A 104 15.05 -14.00 1.69
C LYS A 104 15.63 -12.78 2.41
N PRO A 105 15.67 -12.79 3.75
CA PRO A 105 16.35 -11.76 4.52
C PRO A 105 17.80 -11.55 4.04
N GLY A 106 18.22 -10.28 3.98
CA GLY A 106 19.53 -9.87 3.49
C GLY A 106 19.62 -9.68 1.97
N MET A 107 18.63 -10.13 1.19
CA MET A 107 18.58 -9.83 -0.24
C MET A 107 18.19 -8.37 -0.45
N ALA A 108 18.93 -7.67 -1.31
CA ALA A 108 18.72 -6.27 -1.57
C ALA A 108 18.75 -5.97 -3.07
N LYS A 109 18.08 -4.89 -3.46
CA LYS A 109 18.13 -4.32 -4.81
C LYS A 109 18.31 -2.81 -4.70
N ASN A 110 18.77 -2.20 -5.79
CA ASN A 110 18.73 -0.76 -5.97
C ASN A 110 18.09 -0.45 -7.33
N THR A 111 17.04 0.37 -7.34
CA THR A 111 16.38 0.80 -8.58
C THR A 111 16.92 2.17 -8.98
N TYR A 112 17.49 2.26 -10.18
CA TYR A 112 18.05 3.49 -10.74
C TYR A 112 17.05 4.11 -11.72
N GLY A 113 16.40 5.20 -11.29
CA GLY A 113 15.56 6.06 -12.12
C GLY A 113 15.92 7.53 -11.91
N THR A 114 14.93 8.42 -11.99
CA THR A 114 15.14 9.85 -11.64
C THR A 114 15.62 10.03 -10.19
N GLY A 115 15.26 9.10 -9.30
CA GLY A 115 15.86 8.90 -7.97
C GLY A 115 16.44 7.49 -7.83
N CYS A 116 17.20 7.26 -6.76
CA CYS A 116 17.72 5.93 -6.40
C CYS A 116 17.05 5.41 -5.13
N PHE A 117 16.50 4.20 -5.20
CA PHE A 117 15.82 3.56 -4.06
C PHE A 117 16.40 2.17 -3.80
N MET A 118 17.14 2.07 -2.70
CA MET A 118 17.72 0.83 -2.21
C MET A 118 16.78 0.21 -1.15
N LEU A 119 16.42 -1.04 -1.36
CA LEU A 119 15.60 -1.82 -0.43
C LEU A 119 16.31 -3.14 -0.12
N MET A 120 16.24 -3.56 1.15
CA MET A 120 16.70 -4.85 1.63
C MET A 120 15.54 -5.55 2.33
N ASN A 121 15.32 -6.82 2.01
CA ASN A 121 14.39 -7.66 2.74
C ASN A 121 15.00 -7.98 4.12
N ILE A 122 14.26 -7.70 5.19
CA ILE A 122 14.69 -7.93 6.58
C ILE A 122 13.91 -9.08 7.26
N GLY A 123 13.05 -9.78 6.52
CA GLY A 123 12.18 -10.83 7.02
C GLY A 123 10.93 -10.30 7.72
N GLU A 124 10.33 -11.15 8.55
CA GLU A 124 9.04 -10.88 9.23
C GLU A 124 9.17 -9.96 10.45
N LYS A 125 10.39 -9.80 10.98
CA LYS A 125 10.63 -8.98 12.17
C LYS A 125 11.08 -7.59 11.75
N PRO A 126 10.33 -6.52 12.09
CA PRO A 126 10.75 -5.17 11.78
C PRO A 126 12.05 -4.83 12.53
N ILE A 127 12.97 -4.18 11.84
CA ILE A 127 14.20 -3.63 12.39
C ILE A 127 14.07 -2.11 12.32
N TYR A 128 14.31 -1.41 13.43
CA TYR A 128 14.28 0.05 13.51
C TYR A 128 15.71 0.61 13.51
N PRO A 129 16.22 1.08 12.37
CA PRO A 129 17.61 1.50 12.24
C PRO A 129 17.83 2.89 12.85
N ASN A 130 19.04 3.13 13.37
CA ASN A 130 19.46 4.42 13.96
C ASN A 130 20.31 5.28 12.99
N ASN A 131 20.32 4.96 11.70
CA ASN A 131 21.19 5.56 10.68
C ASN A 131 20.41 6.24 9.53
N GLY A 132 19.15 6.62 9.76
CA GLY A 132 18.32 7.34 8.79
C GLY A 132 17.63 6.47 7.72
N LEU A 133 17.71 5.15 7.84
CA LEU A 133 16.95 4.23 7.00
C LEU A 133 15.48 4.11 7.47
N LEU A 134 14.60 3.72 6.55
CA LEU A 134 13.17 3.53 6.84
C LEU A 134 12.83 2.05 6.92
N THR A 135 11.97 1.72 7.88
CA THR A 135 11.31 0.41 7.98
C THR A 135 9.95 0.51 7.32
N THR A 136 9.64 -0.37 6.37
CA THR A 136 8.43 -0.32 5.55
C THR A 136 7.99 -1.75 5.21
N ILE A 137 6.71 -1.93 4.89
CA ILE A 137 6.21 -3.24 4.49
C ILE A 137 6.59 -3.48 3.03
N ALA A 138 7.24 -4.62 2.78
CA ALA A 138 7.64 -5.04 1.45
C ALA A 138 6.44 -5.59 0.66
N TRP A 139 5.70 -6.56 1.20
CA TRP A 139 4.44 -7.05 0.63
C TRP A 139 3.68 -7.87 1.68
N GLY A 140 2.38 -8.07 1.46
CA GLY A 140 1.56 -9.02 2.24
C GLY A 140 1.17 -10.23 1.39
N LEU A 141 1.29 -11.43 1.95
CA LEU A 141 0.77 -12.69 1.39
C LEU A 141 -0.09 -13.36 2.48
N ASP A 142 -1.26 -13.86 2.10
CA ASP A 142 -2.15 -14.68 2.95
C ASP A 142 -2.69 -14.05 4.24
N GLY A 143 -2.65 -12.72 4.40
CA GLY A 143 -3.20 -12.00 5.55
C GLY A 143 -2.24 -11.93 6.73
#